data_AF-A0A7J4FIB3-F1
#
_entry.id   AF-A0A7J4FIB3-F1
#
_cell.length_a   1.000
_cell.length_b   1.000
_cell.length_c   1.000
_cell.angle_alpha   90.00
_cell.angle_beta   90.00
_cell.angle_gamma   90.00
#
_symmetry.space_group_name_H-M   'P 1'
#
loop_
_entity.id
_entity.type
_entity.pdbx_description
1 polymer ?
#
loop_
_entity_poly.entity_id
_entity_poly.type
_entity_poly.pdbx_seq_one_letter_code
_entity_poly.pdbx_strand_id
1 'polypeptide(L)'
;MSDVRVAIAGVGNCASALVQGVHYYRDASETDVIPGLMHVQFGKYHIGDVKFVAAFDVNREKIGKDLSEAIFAPPNSCAKFVKSIPKLEAKVYAAPNLDGVGPHMKGPFRANNEEKLVDVAQILKETNADMLVNFLPVGSYKATRFYA
;
A
#
# COMPACT_ATOMS: atom_id res chain seq x y z
N MET A 1 18.88 3.48 -13.29
CA MET A 1 18.30 3.88 -11.99
C MET A 1 17.86 2.61 -11.30
N SER A 2 18.13 2.45 -10.00
CA SER A 2 17.67 1.27 -9.26
C SER A 2 16.37 1.61 -8.56
N ASP A 3 15.25 1.25 -9.16
CA ASP A 3 13.93 1.35 -8.52
C ASP A 3 13.86 0.41 -7.31
N VAL A 4 12.99 0.74 -6.35
CA VAL A 4 12.53 -0.18 -5.31
C VAL A 4 11.06 -0.48 -5.56
N ARG A 5 10.75 -1.69 -6.02
CA ARG A 5 9.39 -2.14 -6.34
C ARG A 5 8.68 -2.58 -5.07
N VAL A 6 7.75 -1.76 -4.60
CA VAL A 6 7.05 -1.93 -3.33
C VAL A 6 5.64 -2.46 -3.56
N ALA A 7 5.31 -3.56 -2.90
CA ALA A 7 3.95 -4.03 -2.71
C ALA A 7 3.42 -3.64 -1.32
N ILE A 8 2.11 -3.48 -1.17
CA ILE A 8 1.48 -3.11 0.11
C ILE A 8 0.41 -4.16 0.51
N ALA A 9 0.50 -4.71 1.71
CA ALA A 9 -0.59 -5.47 2.34
C ALA A 9 -1.37 -4.57 3.31
N GLY A 10 -2.62 -4.28 2.99
CA GLY A 10 -3.49 -3.38 3.76
C GLY A 10 -3.40 -1.92 3.28
N VAL A 11 -4.39 -1.47 2.51
CA VAL A 11 -4.43 -0.13 1.92
C VAL A 11 -5.15 0.84 2.85
N GLY A 12 -4.70 0.91 4.11
CA GLY A 12 -5.26 1.78 5.15
C GLY A 12 -4.74 3.22 5.13
N ASN A 13 -4.94 3.94 6.24
CA ASN A 13 -4.44 5.30 6.41
C ASN A 13 -2.91 5.39 6.32
N CYS A 14 -2.17 4.39 6.83
CA CYS A 14 -0.71 4.34 6.72
C CYS A 14 -0.26 4.22 5.26
N ALA A 15 -0.91 3.35 4.47
CA ALA A 15 -0.65 3.25 3.04
C ALA A 15 -0.96 4.57 2.32
N SER A 16 -2.05 5.24 2.70
CA SER A 16 -2.41 6.56 2.15
C SER A 16 -1.35 7.62 2.44
N ALA A 17 -0.84 7.69 3.67
CA ALA A 17 0.23 8.62 4.03
C ALA A 17 1.53 8.30 3.29
N LEU A 18 1.89 7.01 3.16
CA LEU A 18 3.11 6.58 2.46
C LEU A 18 3.07 6.93 0.97
N VAL A 19 1.99 6.55 0.27
CA VAL A 19 1.87 6.78 -1.18
C VAL A 19 1.80 8.28 -1.49
N GLN A 20 1.06 9.05 -0.68
CA GLN A 20 1.07 10.51 -0.81
C GLN A 20 2.46 11.10 -0.51
N GLY A 21 3.16 10.63 0.52
CA GLY A 21 4.49 11.10 0.92
C GLY A 21 5.54 10.88 -0.17
N VAL A 22 5.59 9.67 -0.74
CA VAL A 22 6.46 9.35 -1.88
C VAL A 22 6.15 10.27 -3.06
N HIS A 23 4.88 10.48 -3.38
CA HIS A 23 4.50 11.39 -4.45
C HIS A 23 4.86 12.85 -4.15
N TYR A 24 4.63 13.32 -2.93
CA TYR A 24 4.84 14.71 -2.53
C TYR A 24 6.33 15.10 -2.58
N TYR A 25 7.22 14.21 -2.14
CA TYR A 25 8.66 14.45 -2.07
C TYR A 25 9.46 13.82 -3.23
N ARG A 26 8.80 13.36 -4.29
CA ARG A 26 9.46 12.67 -5.43
C ARG A 26 10.51 13.52 -6.15
N ASP A 27 10.36 14.84 -6.10
CA ASP A 27 11.20 15.84 -6.79
C ASP A 27 12.08 16.63 -5.79
N ALA A 28 12.20 16.14 -4.55
CA ALA A 28 13.05 16.76 -3.52
C ALA A 28 14.53 16.76 -3.94
N SER A 29 15.28 17.78 -3.54
CA SER A 29 16.73 17.79 -3.68
C SER A 29 17.36 16.85 -2.66
N GLU A 30 18.45 16.17 -3.01
CA GLU A 30 19.22 15.30 -2.10
C GLU A 30 19.68 16.04 -0.82
N THR A 31 19.81 17.36 -0.89
CA THR A 31 20.22 18.23 0.22
C THR A 31 19.05 18.76 1.07
N ASP A 32 17.80 18.50 0.67
CA ASP A 32 16.64 18.98 1.42
C ASP A 32 16.53 18.29 2.79
N VAL A 33 16.07 19.05 3.78
CA VAL A 33 15.76 18.50 5.11
C VAL A 33 14.26 18.32 5.22
N ILE A 34 13.81 17.06 5.14
CA ILE A 34 12.40 16.70 5.22
C ILE A 34 12.07 16.18 6.63
N PRO A 35 11.13 16.79 7.37
CA PRO A 35 10.72 16.28 8.67
C PRO A 35 10.23 14.82 8.61
N GLY A 36 10.81 13.97 9.44
CA GLY A 36 10.47 12.54 9.52
C GLY A 36 11.29 11.62 8.61
N LEU A 37 12.15 12.16 7.75
CA LEU A 37 13.12 11.38 6.97
C LEU A 37 14.54 11.68 7.45
N MET A 38 15.35 10.63 7.58
CA MET A 38 16.79 10.79 7.87
C MET A 38 17.54 11.32 6.65
N HIS A 39 17.18 10.84 5.45
CA HIS A 39 17.82 11.19 4.18
C HIS A 39 16.78 11.24 3.06
N VAL A 40 16.94 12.20 2.14
CA VAL A 40 16.21 12.22 0.87
C VAL A 40 16.70 11.11 -0.06
N GLN A 41 18.00 10.83 -0.03
CA GLN A 41 18.62 9.69 -0.68
C GLN A 41 19.21 8.75 0.35
N PHE A 42 18.67 7.53 0.45
CA PHE A 42 19.14 6.50 1.36
C PHE A 42 20.03 5.51 0.59
N GLY A 43 21.35 5.65 0.77
CA GLY A 43 22.32 4.91 -0.04
C GLY A 43 22.22 5.34 -1.51
N LYS A 44 21.82 4.43 -2.40
CA LYS A 44 21.61 4.74 -3.83
C LYS A 44 20.16 5.07 -4.20
N TYR A 45 19.24 5.05 -3.23
CA TYR A 45 17.79 5.14 -3.48
C TYR A 45 17.26 6.51 -3.07
N HIS A 46 16.78 7.28 -4.03
CA HIS A 46 16.02 8.51 -3.80
C HIS A 46 14.57 8.19 -3.41
N ILE A 47 13.85 9.10 -2.72
CA ILE A 47 12.42 8.92 -2.41
C ILE A 47 11.61 8.59 -3.68
N GLY A 48 11.92 9.28 -4.79
CA GLY A 48 11.28 9.09 -6.09
C GLY A 48 11.54 7.72 -6.75
N ASP A 49 12.51 6.94 -6.27
CA ASP A 49 12.83 5.60 -6.77
C ASP A 49 11.88 4.54 -6.19
N VAL A 50 11.05 4.88 -5.20
CA VAL A 50 9.99 3.99 -4.70
C VAL A 50 8.89 3.88 -5.75
N LYS A 51 8.71 2.68 -6.31
CA LYS A 51 7.67 2.36 -7.29
C LYS A 51 6.69 1.38 -6.68
N PHE A 52 5.44 1.79 -6.50
CA PHE A 52 4.40 0.86 -6.08
C PHE A 52 4.00 -0.03 -7.25
N VAL A 53 3.95 -1.34 -7.03
CA VAL A 53 3.71 -2.32 -8.12
C VAL A 53 2.47 -3.20 -7.88
N ALA A 54 2.06 -3.37 -6.63
CA ALA A 54 0.88 -4.13 -6.26
C ALA A 54 0.37 -3.69 -4.89
N ALA A 55 -0.91 -3.93 -4.63
CA ALA A 55 -1.44 -3.84 -3.28
C ALA A 55 -2.49 -4.92 -3.02
N PHE A 56 -2.74 -5.21 -1.74
CA PHE A 56 -3.68 -6.23 -1.30
C PHE A 56 -4.61 -5.66 -0.24
N ASP A 57 -5.91 -5.88 -0.38
CA ASP A 57 -6.92 -5.43 0.59
C ASP A 57 -8.12 -6.39 0.61
N VAL A 58 -8.99 -6.19 1.60
CA VAL A 58 -10.21 -6.96 1.86
C VAL A 58 -11.47 -6.11 1.64
N ASN A 59 -11.30 -4.79 1.52
CA ASN A 59 -12.37 -3.84 1.29
C ASN A 59 -12.75 -3.86 -0.19
N ARG A 60 -14.00 -4.26 -0.47
CA ARG A 60 -14.57 -4.35 -1.82
C ARG A 60 -14.51 -3.05 -2.62
N GLU A 61 -14.47 -1.90 -1.95
CA GLU A 61 -14.38 -0.61 -2.62
C GLU A 61 -12.95 -0.20 -2.98
N LYS A 62 -11.95 -0.96 -2.53
CA LYS A 62 -10.53 -0.77 -2.87
C LYS A 62 -10.09 -1.80 -3.89
N ILE A 63 -10.54 -3.04 -3.74
CA ILE A 63 -10.23 -4.15 -4.65
C ILE A 63 -10.58 -3.78 -6.10
N GLY A 64 -9.66 -4.05 -7.01
CA GLY A 64 -9.80 -3.79 -8.45
C GLY A 64 -9.37 -2.39 -8.90
N LYS A 65 -9.24 -1.42 -7.99
CA LYS A 65 -8.79 -0.06 -8.31
C LYS A 65 -7.28 0.03 -8.46
N ASP A 66 -6.84 1.11 -9.09
CA ASP A 66 -5.46 1.56 -9.00
C ASP A 66 -5.18 2.07 -7.58
N LEU A 67 -3.97 1.84 -7.09
CA LEU A 67 -3.54 2.29 -5.78
C LEU A 67 -3.65 3.82 -5.63
N SER A 68 -3.47 4.58 -6.71
CA SER A 68 -3.63 6.04 -6.71
C SER A 68 -5.04 6.49 -6.28
N GLU A 69 -6.05 5.66 -6.51
CA GLU A 69 -7.44 5.91 -6.15
C GLU A 69 -7.80 5.24 -4.81
N ALA A 70 -7.35 3.99 -4.61
CA ALA A 70 -7.72 3.17 -3.47
C ALA A 70 -7.29 3.77 -2.12
N ILE A 71 -6.17 4.50 -2.09
CA ILE A 71 -5.69 5.16 -0.86
C ILE A 71 -6.63 6.26 -0.35
N PHE A 72 -7.52 6.77 -1.21
CA PHE A 72 -8.52 7.78 -0.87
C PHE A 72 -9.92 7.18 -0.68
N ALA A 73 -10.09 5.88 -0.93
CA ALA A 73 -11.36 5.21 -0.75
C ALA A 73 -11.70 5.04 0.74
N PRO A 74 -12.96 5.29 1.15
CA PRO A 74 -13.40 5.01 2.51
C PRO A 74 -13.11 3.56 2.95
N PRO A 75 -12.87 3.30 4.26
CA PRO A 75 -12.95 4.24 5.39
C PRO A 75 -11.66 5.05 5.62
N ASN A 76 -10.73 5.11 4.65
CA ASN A 76 -9.54 5.93 4.82
C ASN A 76 -9.94 7.39 5.03
N SER A 77 -9.27 8.03 5.98
CA SER A 77 -9.48 9.39 6.44
C SER A 77 -8.16 10.13 6.65
N CYS A 78 -7.06 9.59 6.11
CA CYS A 78 -5.76 10.25 6.11
C CYS A 78 -5.90 11.65 5.48
N ALA A 79 -5.27 12.66 6.10
CA ALA A 79 -5.28 14.01 5.57
C ALA A 79 -4.71 14.03 4.15
N LYS A 80 -5.38 14.74 3.25
CA LYS A 80 -4.92 14.90 1.88
C LYS A 80 -3.95 16.06 1.81
N PHE A 81 -2.67 15.76 1.55
CA PHE A 81 -1.63 16.77 1.32
C PHE A 81 -1.09 16.74 -0.12
N VAL A 82 -1.62 15.83 -0.94
CA VAL A 82 -1.49 15.81 -2.39
C VAL A 82 -2.88 15.96 -3.01
N LYS A 83 -3.03 16.80 -4.05
CA LYS A 83 -4.33 17.02 -4.72
C LYS A 83 -4.82 15.76 -5.44
N SER A 84 -3.94 15.12 -6.20
CA SER A 84 -4.18 13.88 -6.93
C SER A 84 -2.86 13.16 -7.18
N ILE A 85 -2.92 11.85 -7.32
CA ILE A 85 -1.79 11.02 -7.70
C ILE A 85 -2.05 10.50 -9.12
N PRO A 86 -1.11 10.65 -10.06
CA PRO A 86 -1.20 9.99 -11.36
C PRO A 86 -1.43 8.48 -11.20
N LYS A 87 -2.02 7.85 -12.22
CA LYS A 87 -2.20 6.39 -12.21
C LYS A 87 -0.85 5.70 -11.98
N LEU A 88 -0.79 4.84 -10.97
CA LEU A 88 0.46 4.17 -10.56
C LEU A 88 0.66 2.85 -11.30
N GLU A 89 -0.39 2.33 -11.95
CA GLU A 89 -0.43 0.99 -12.54
C GLU A 89 -0.27 -0.13 -11.50
N ALA A 90 -0.45 0.20 -10.22
CA ALA A 90 -0.44 -0.72 -9.10
C ALA A 90 -1.87 -1.09 -8.73
N LYS A 91 -2.34 -2.27 -9.17
CA LYS A 91 -3.69 -2.75 -8.87
C LYS A 91 -3.81 -3.23 -7.41
N VAL A 92 -4.95 -2.97 -6.79
CA VAL A 92 -5.35 -3.58 -5.51
C VAL A 92 -6.03 -4.93 -5.78
N TYR A 93 -5.48 -5.99 -5.23
CA TYR A 93 -6.00 -7.35 -5.35
C TYR A 93 -6.74 -7.80 -4.09
N ALA A 94 -7.74 -8.66 -4.27
CA ALA A 94 -8.41 -9.33 -3.15
C ALA A 94 -7.48 -10.39 -2.56
N ALA A 95 -7.19 -10.29 -1.27
CA ALA A 95 -6.37 -11.26 -0.56
C ALA A 95 -7.13 -11.90 0.61
N PRO A 96 -6.71 -13.11 1.07
CA PRO A 96 -7.39 -13.79 2.17
C PRO A 96 -7.42 -12.95 3.45
N ASN A 97 -8.60 -12.75 4.04
CA ASN A 97 -8.74 -12.00 5.28
C ASN A 97 -7.99 -12.65 6.45
N LEU A 98 -8.04 -13.99 6.54
CA LEU A 98 -7.54 -14.77 7.69
C LEU A 98 -8.08 -14.20 9.01
N ASP A 99 -7.21 -13.85 9.96
CA ASP A 99 -7.56 -13.16 11.21
C ASP A 99 -7.37 -11.63 11.15
N GLY A 100 -7.17 -11.08 9.94
CA GLY A 100 -7.01 -9.64 9.71
C GLY A 100 -8.31 -8.84 9.69
N VAL A 101 -9.47 -9.49 9.74
CA VAL A 101 -10.78 -8.84 9.84
C VAL A 101 -11.58 -9.46 10.98
N GLY A 102 -11.58 -8.79 12.13
CA GLY A 102 -12.42 -9.18 13.26
C GLY A 102 -13.92 -8.99 12.97
N PRO A 103 -14.82 -9.65 13.73
CA PRO A 103 -16.27 -9.54 13.50
C PRO A 103 -16.79 -8.09 13.48
N HIS A 104 -16.29 -7.25 14.38
CA HIS A 104 -16.65 -5.83 14.47
C HIS A 104 -16.04 -4.96 13.35
N MET A 105 -15.04 -5.47 12.62
CA MET A 105 -14.37 -4.75 11.54
C MET A 105 -15.04 -4.98 10.17
N LYS A 106 -15.82 -6.05 9.99
CA LYS A 106 -16.43 -6.39 8.68
C LYS A 106 -17.21 -5.23 8.05
N GLY A 107 -18.08 -4.59 8.84
CA GLY A 107 -18.84 -3.42 8.41
C GLY A 107 -17.95 -2.21 8.10
N PRO A 108 -17.15 -1.71 9.07
CA PRO A 108 -16.25 -0.58 8.84
C PRO A 108 -15.28 -0.77 7.67
N PHE A 109 -14.72 -1.98 7.50
CA PHE A 109 -13.81 -2.30 6.41
C PHE A 109 -14.51 -2.64 5.10
N ARG A 110 -15.85 -2.73 5.10
CA ARG A 110 -16.67 -3.10 3.93
C ARG A 110 -16.21 -4.44 3.33
N ALA A 111 -15.86 -5.39 4.20
CA ALA A 111 -15.41 -6.73 3.83
C ALA A 111 -16.62 -7.68 3.73
N ASN A 112 -16.79 -8.31 2.57
CA ASN A 112 -17.90 -9.20 2.20
C ASN A 112 -17.43 -10.60 1.80
N ASN A 113 -16.14 -10.82 1.48
CA ASN A 113 -15.55 -12.11 1.09
C ASN A 113 -16.15 -12.71 -0.20
N GLU A 114 -16.62 -11.88 -1.12
CA GLU A 114 -17.27 -12.32 -2.37
C GLU A 114 -16.28 -12.36 -3.54
N GLU A 115 -15.14 -11.69 -3.38
CA GLU A 115 -14.15 -11.42 -4.39
C GLU A 115 -13.23 -12.63 -4.56
N LYS A 116 -12.89 -12.94 -5.82
CA LYS A 116 -11.96 -14.02 -6.13
C LYS A 116 -10.57 -13.69 -5.58
N LEU A 117 -10.17 -14.41 -4.54
CA LEU A 117 -8.86 -14.28 -3.92
C LEU A 117 -7.75 -14.64 -4.91
N VAL A 118 -6.68 -13.85 -4.89
CA VAL A 118 -5.48 -14.12 -5.70
C VAL A 118 -4.46 -14.97 -4.94
N ASP A 119 -3.57 -15.62 -5.68
CA ASP A 119 -2.31 -16.12 -5.12
C ASP A 119 -1.36 -14.92 -4.94
N VAL A 120 -1.19 -14.50 -3.69
CA VAL A 120 -0.34 -13.37 -3.33
C VAL A 120 1.11 -13.60 -3.77
N ALA A 121 1.65 -14.80 -3.59
CA ALA A 121 3.03 -15.11 -3.97
C ALA A 121 3.22 -15.06 -5.48
N GLN A 122 2.22 -15.51 -6.25
CA GLN A 122 2.23 -15.37 -7.71
C GLN A 122 2.22 -13.90 -8.13
N ILE A 123 1.35 -13.06 -7.57
CA ILE A 123 1.29 -11.62 -7.90
C ILE A 123 2.60 -10.91 -7.57
N LEU A 124 3.21 -11.20 -6.41
CA LEU A 124 4.50 -10.61 -6.03
C LEU A 124 5.61 -10.99 -7.01
N LYS A 125 5.61 -12.24 -7.50
CA LYS A 125 6.56 -12.70 -8.54
C LYS A 125 6.31 -12.00 -9.87
N GLU A 126 5.07 -11.97 -10.35
CA GLU A 126 4.69 -11.37 -11.64
C GLU A 126 4.99 -9.86 -11.68
N THR A 127 4.78 -9.18 -10.56
CA THR A 127 5.08 -7.75 -10.41
C THR A 127 6.53 -7.45 -10.07
N ASN A 128 7.35 -8.49 -9.88
CA ASN A 128 8.77 -8.38 -9.51
C ASN A 128 8.97 -7.46 -8.31
N ALA A 129 8.17 -7.63 -7.25
CA ALA A 129 8.27 -6.84 -6.04
C ALA A 129 9.60 -7.11 -5.31
N ASP A 130 10.33 -6.04 -4.97
CA ASP A 130 11.56 -6.09 -4.18
C ASP A 130 11.25 -6.08 -2.66
N MET A 131 10.12 -5.47 -2.29
CA MET A 131 9.70 -5.29 -0.91
C MET A 131 8.18 -5.41 -0.78
N LEU A 132 7.73 -6.03 0.31
CA LEU A 132 6.34 -6.00 0.76
C LEU A 132 6.24 -5.23 2.09
N VAL A 133 5.41 -4.20 2.14
CA VAL A 133 5.09 -3.47 3.36
C VAL A 133 3.78 -3.99 3.94
N ASN A 134 3.82 -4.46 5.18
CA ASN A 134 2.65 -4.99 5.88
C ASN A 134 2.03 -3.94 6.83
N PHE A 135 0.83 -3.46 6.48
CA PHE A 135 -0.01 -2.55 7.28
C PHE A 135 -1.33 -3.19 7.71
N LEU A 136 -1.34 -4.51 7.89
CA LEU A 136 -2.51 -5.19 8.42
C LEU A 136 -2.83 -4.72 9.86
N PRO A 137 -4.10 -4.83 10.30
CA PRO A 137 -4.50 -4.40 11.63
C PRO A 137 -3.74 -5.11 12.75
N VAL A 138 -3.66 -4.46 13.91
CA VAL A 138 -3.14 -5.08 15.13
C VAL A 138 -3.92 -6.36 15.45
N GLY A 139 -3.22 -7.42 15.85
CA GLY A 139 -3.81 -8.72 16.17
C GLY A 139 -3.92 -9.71 15.02
N SER A 140 -3.56 -9.30 13.79
CA SER A 140 -3.62 -10.15 12.58
C SER A 140 -2.45 -11.16 12.52
N TYR A 141 -2.42 -12.11 13.45
CA TYR A 141 -1.31 -13.05 13.63
C TYR A 141 -1.12 -14.00 12.45
N LYS A 142 -2.20 -14.68 12.02
CA LYS A 142 -2.19 -15.61 10.88
C LYS A 142 -2.01 -14.84 9.57
N ALA A 143 -2.67 -13.70 9.41
CA ALA A 143 -2.55 -12.90 8.20
C ALA A 143 -1.13 -12.36 8.01
N THR A 144 -0.51 -11.81 9.06
CA THR A 144 0.90 -11.34 8.99
C THR A 144 1.86 -12.47 8.64
N ARG A 145 1.68 -13.66 9.22
CA ARG A 145 2.48 -14.85 8.90
C ARG A 145 2.23 -15.40 7.50
N PHE A 146 1.06 -15.19 6.93
CA PHE A 146 0.77 -15.60 5.56
C PHE A 146 1.51 -14.71 4.54
N TYR A 147 1.69 -13.43 4.84
CA TYR A 147 2.43 -12.50 3.97
C TYR A 147 3.95 -12.57 4.12
N ALA A 148 4.46 -13.12 5.23
CA ALA A 148 5.89 -13.25 5.53
C ALA A 148 6.46 -14.58 5.04
#